data_AF-M0DES1-F1
#
_entry.id   AF-M0DES1-F1
#
_cell.length_a   1.000
_cell.length_b   1.000
_cell.length_c   1.000
_cell.angle_alpha   90.00
_cell.angle_beta   90.00
_cell.angle_gamma   90.00
#
_symmetry.space_group_name_H-M   'P 1'
#
loop_
_entity.id
_entity.type
_entity.pdbx_description
1 polymer ?
#
loop_
_entity_poly.entity_id
_entity_poly.type
_entity_poly.pdbx_seq_one_letter_code
_entity_poly.pdbx_strand_id
1 'polypeptide(L)'
;MNRVRQRSSCVEPRDRGQVGIGTLVVFIAMVLVAAVAAGVLINTAASLQATAEDVGRQSVDRVVNGVEVVSATGHVTGQADDGVPNRTIDTVRLWVRPRAAAGDVNVSDLTIKWVGPQAAETLTFDGSGAAAPSTGDVHEAFNASQSLGDGDLMLETGEEFVFYLNASQIEGGKSATLERGDEVIVETTVSGGSTSVTYLRVPNYAGNETYVPL
;
A
#
# COMPACT_ATOMS: atom_id res chain seq x y z
N MET A 1 58.89 62.30 69.32
CA MET A 1 57.89 61.21 69.37
C MET A 1 56.56 61.77 68.87
N ASN A 2 56.06 61.35 67.70
CA ASN A 2 55.03 60.29 67.48
C ASN A 2 53.64 60.72 68.04
N ARG A 3 52.50 60.76 67.33
CA ARG A 3 51.99 60.13 66.11
C ARG A 3 50.88 61.02 65.49
N VAL A 4 50.81 61.10 64.15
CA VAL A 4 49.57 61.49 63.45
C VAL A 4 48.74 60.23 63.23
N ARG A 5 47.47 60.24 63.68
CA ARG A 5 46.51 59.13 63.53
C ARG A 5 46.01 59.06 62.08
N GLN A 6 46.24 57.94 61.39
CA GLN A 6 45.47 57.58 60.19
C GLN A 6 44.04 57.22 60.62
N ARG A 7 43.04 57.89 60.02
CA ARG A 7 41.64 57.47 60.08
C ARG A 7 41.44 56.36 59.05
N SER A 8 41.21 55.13 59.52
CA SER A 8 40.67 54.06 58.69
C SER A 8 39.24 54.43 58.29
N SER A 9 38.95 54.54 57.00
CA SER A 9 37.57 54.54 56.52
C SER A 9 37.00 53.13 56.73
N CYS A 10 35.90 53.04 57.46
CA CYS A 10 35.12 51.80 57.54
C CYS A 10 34.46 51.56 56.18
N VAL A 11 34.68 50.36 55.63
CA VAL A 11 33.93 49.83 54.49
C VAL A 11 32.47 49.63 54.93
N GLU A 12 31.52 50.25 54.23
CA GLU A 12 30.09 50.02 54.43
C GLU A 12 29.71 48.60 53.97
N PRO A 13 29.00 47.79 54.76
CA PRO A 13 28.54 46.47 54.33
C PRO A 13 27.25 46.59 53.49
N ARG A 14 27.34 47.17 52.28
CA ARG A 14 26.20 47.27 51.34
C ARG A 14 26.08 46.10 50.36
N ASP A 15 27.09 45.22 50.30
CA ASP A 15 27.11 44.11 49.31
C ASP A 15 26.22 42.90 49.66
N ARG A 16 25.76 42.74 50.91
CA ARG A 16 24.98 41.56 51.29
C ARG A 16 23.56 41.54 50.70
N GLY A 17 22.93 42.71 50.53
CA GLY A 17 21.63 42.82 49.86
C GLY A 17 21.74 42.65 48.33
N GLN A 18 22.87 43.04 47.75
CA GLN A 18 23.13 42.97 46.31
C GLN A 18 23.38 41.53 45.83
N VAL A 19 24.07 40.70 46.64
CA VAL A 19 24.26 39.27 46.33
C VAL A 19 22.92 38.52 46.35
N GLY A 20 22.02 38.82 47.30
CA GLY A 20 20.70 38.20 47.39
C GLY A 20 19.79 38.51 46.19
N ILE A 21 19.80 39.77 45.73
CA ILE A 21 19.06 40.17 44.53
C ILE A 21 19.62 39.45 43.28
N GLY A 22 20.95 39.31 43.17
CA GLY A 22 21.58 38.58 42.07
C GLY A 22 21.14 37.10 42.00
N THR A 23 21.07 36.42 43.16
CA THR A 23 20.61 35.02 43.21
C THR A 23 19.14 34.85 42.81
N LEU A 24 18.27 35.80 43.18
CA LEU A 24 16.85 35.75 42.86
C LEU A 24 16.61 35.96 41.35
N VAL A 25 17.37 36.88 40.73
CA VAL A 25 17.30 37.12 39.29
C VAL A 25 17.72 35.88 38.49
N VAL A 26 18.82 35.21 38.87
CA VAL A 26 19.29 33.99 38.20
C VAL A 26 18.28 32.84 38.40
N PHE A 27 17.68 32.74 39.59
CA PHE A 27 16.67 31.73 39.86
C PHE A 27 15.45 31.87 38.95
N ILE A 28 14.91 33.07 38.81
CA ILE A 28 13.78 33.33 37.91
C ILE A 28 14.18 33.06 36.46
N ALA A 29 15.36 33.51 36.04
CA ALA A 29 15.85 33.27 34.68
C ALA A 29 15.96 31.78 34.36
N MET A 30 16.51 30.97 35.28
CA MET A 30 16.60 29.51 35.11
C MET A 30 15.24 28.86 34.98
N VAL A 31 14.26 29.28 35.80
CA VAL A 31 12.89 28.75 35.74
C VAL A 31 12.22 29.08 34.40
N LEU A 32 12.41 30.30 33.88
CA LEU A 32 11.85 30.70 32.58
C LEU A 32 12.45 29.90 31.42
N VAL A 33 13.78 29.71 31.41
CA VAL A 33 14.45 28.90 30.40
C VAL A 33 13.98 27.44 30.47
N ALA A 34 13.87 26.88 31.68
CA ALA A 34 13.36 25.53 31.89
C ALA A 34 11.91 25.38 31.39
N ALA A 35 11.05 26.39 31.62
CA ALA A 35 9.67 26.37 31.14
C ALA A 35 9.57 26.38 29.60
N VAL A 36 10.36 27.21 28.92
CA VAL A 36 10.40 27.23 27.45
C VAL A 36 10.96 25.91 26.90
N ALA A 37 12.03 25.40 27.49
CA ALA A 37 12.63 24.12 27.10
C ALA A 37 11.64 22.95 27.28
N ALA A 38 10.90 22.91 28.40
CA ALA A 38 9.85 21.91 28.63
C ALA A 38 8.71 22.02 27.59
N GLY A 39 8.31 23.25 27.22
CA GLY A 39 7.30 23.47 26.17
C GLY A 39 7.73 22.88 24.82
N VAL A 40 9.00 23.07 24.43
CA VAL A 40 9.56 22.48 23.21
C VAL A 40 9.57 20.95 23.30
N LEU A 41 10.02 20.39 24.44
CA LEU A 41 10.06 18.94 24.64
C LEU A 41 8.68 18.29 24.55
N ILE A 42 7.66 18.91 25.13
CA ILE A 42 6.28 18.42 25.07
C ILE A 42 5.75 18.49 23.63
N ASN A 43 6.00 19.59 22.91
CA ASN A 43 5.55 19.73 21.53
C ASN A 43 6.22 18.72 20.60
N THR A 44 7.52 18.47 20.76
CA THR A 44 8.23 17.43 20.03
C THR A 44 7.68 16.05 20.37
N ALA A 45 7.44 15.75 21.65
CA ALA A 45 6.85 14.49 22.07
C ALA A 45 5.45 14.28 21.46
N ALA A 46 4.61 15.32 21.43
CA ALA A 46 3.27 15.26 20.85
C ALA A 46 3.30 15.01 19.33
N SER A 47 4.19 15.68 18.60
CA SER A 47 4.35 15.45 17.15
C SER A 47 4.87 14.04 16.85
N LEU A 48 5.84 13.55 17.63
CA LEU A 48 6.34 12.18 17.50
C LEU A 48 5.27 11.15 17.84
N GLN A 49 4.44 11.41 18.85
CA GLN A 49 3.32 10.54 19.21
C GLN A 49 2.29 10.45 18.08
N ALA A 50 1.84 11.59 17.53
CA ALA A 50 0.90 11.60 16.41
C ALA A 50 1.46 10.85 15.20
N THR A 51 2.75 11.07 14.89
CA THR A 51 3.44 10.36 13.81
C THR A 51 3.51 8.85 14.08
N ALA A 52 3.79 8.45 15.32
CA ALA A 52 3.86 7.04 15.70
C ALA A 52 2.48 6.34 15.64
N GLU A 53 1.42 7.06 16.02
CA GLU A 53 0.04 6.57 15.90
C GLU A 53 -0.37 6.40 14.43
N ASP A 54 -0.06 7.38 13.58
CA ASP A 54 -0.35 7.32 12.14
C ASP A 54 0.40 6.17 11.46
N VAL A 55 1.70 6.04 11.72
CA VAL A 55 2.51 4.91 11.20
C VAL A 55 2.01 3.58 11.74
N GLY A 56 1.59 3.54 13.01
CA GLY A 56 0.99 2.37 13.64
C GLY A 56 -0.28 1.92 12.91
N ARG A 57 -1.20 2.86 12.68
CA ARG A 57 -2.43 2.61 11.90
C ARG A 57 -2.11 2.15 10.48
N GLN A 58 -1.26 2.87 9.76
CA GLN A 58 -0.88 2.51 8.39
C GLN A 58 -0.23 1.12 8.31
N SER A 59 0.54 0.72 9.34
CA SER A 59 1.18 -0.59 9.41
C SER A 59 0.16 -1.71 9.62
N VAL A 60 -0.83 -1.49 10.49
CA VAL A 60 -1.95 -2.43 10.67
C VAL A 60 -2.75 -2.54 9.38
N ASP A 61 -3.15 -1.41 8.81
CA ASP A 61 -3.91 -1.32 7.57
C ASP A 61 -3.19 -2.04 6.43
N ARG A 62 -1.88 -1.88 6.28
CA ARG A 62 -1.09 -2.60 5.24
C ARG A 62 -1.14 -4.13 5.38
N VAL A 63 -1.23 -4.64 6.60
CA VAL A 63 -1.25 -6.11 6.82
C VAL A 63 -2.66 -6.67 6.64
N VAL A 64 -3.69 -5.93 7.08
CA VAL A 64 -5.07 -6.41 7.07
C VAL A 64 -5.83 -6.07 5.79
N ASN A 65 -5.61 -4.88 5.21
CA ASN A 65 -6.27 -4.41 3.98
C ASN A 65 -5.61 -5.06 2.78
N GLY A 66 -6.01 -6.29 2.49
CA GLY A 66 -5.59 -7.01 1.30
C GLY A 66 -6.78 -7.71 0.65
N VAL A 67 -6.54 -8.21 -0.55
CA VAL A 67 -7.50 -9.02 -1.30
C VAL A 67 -7.03 -10.45 -1.41
N GLU A 68 -7.96 -11.36 -1.65
CA GLU A 68 -7.72 -12.78 -1.84
C GLU A 68 -8.44 -13.25 -3.10
N VAL A 69 -7.75 -14.03 -3.92
CA VAL A 69 -8.34 -14.67 -5.10
C VAL A 69 -9.02 -15.96 -4.65
N VAL A 70 -10.35 -16.02 -4.79
CA VAL A 70 -11.17 -17.17 -4.37
C VAL A 70 -11.16 -18.27 -5.42
N SER A 71 -11.23 -17.88 -6.70
CA SER A 71 -11.19 -18.81 -7.81
C SER A 71 -10.60 -18.15 -9.04
N ALA A 72 -10.08 -18.99 -9.94
CA ALA A 72 -9.59 -18.57 -11.24
C ALA A 72 -10.14 -19.50 -12.32
N THR A 73 -10.37 -18.97 -13.52
CA THR A 73 -10.86 -19.73 -14.66
C THR A 73 -10.29 -19.16 -15.94
N GLY A 74 -9.75 -20.03 -16.78
CA GLY A 74 -9.30 -19.70 -18.13
C GLY A 74 -10.40 -19.97 -19.15
N HIS A 75 -10.54 -19.07 -20.12
CA HIS A 75 -11.30 -19.30 -21.33
C HIS A 75 -10.43 -20.00 -22.37
N VAL A 76 -10.87 -21.17 -22.82
CA VAL A 76 -10.18 -21.96 -23.83
C VAL A 76 -10.72 -21.59 -25.21
N THR A 77 -9.85 -21.20 -26.13
CA THR A 77 -10.27 -20.92 -27.50
C THR A 77 -10.68 -22.20 -28.22
N GLY A 78 -11.86 -22.21 -28.85
CA GLY A 78 -12.44 -23.38 -29.50
C GLY A 78 -11.95 -23.63 -30.93
N GLN A 79 -11.59 -22.57 -31.65
CA GLN A 79 -11.02 -22.57 -32.99
C GLN A 79 -9.91 -21.51 -33.06
N ALA A 80 -8.94 -21.65 -33.96
CA ALA A 80 -7.92 -20.63 -34.19
C ALA A 80 -8.54 -19.38 -34.84
N ASP A 81 -9.21 -18.56 -34.05
CA ASP A 81 -9.56 -17.20 -34.42
C ASP A 81 -8.37 -16.28 -34.09
N ASP A 82 -8.08 -15.35 -35.00
CA ASP A 82 -7.11 -14.26 -34.81
C ASP A 82 -5.65 -14.63 -34.48
N GLY A 83 -5.16 -15.80 -34.94
CA GLY A 83 -3.74 -16.17 -34.82
C GLY A 83 -3.36 -16.81 -33.48
N VAL A 84 -4.33 -17.09 -32.62
CA VAL A 84 -4.17 -17.86 -31.39
C VAL A 84 -4.09 -19.37 -31.70
N PRO A 85 -3.12 -20.13 -31.16
CA PRO A 85 -3.06 -21.58 -31.34
C PRO A 85 -4.35 -22.26 -30.86
N ASN A 86 -4.78 -23.31 -31.58
CA ASN A 86 -6.04 -23.96 -31.26
C ASN A 86 -6.01 -24.60 -29.85
N ARG A 87 -7.07 -24.42 -29.07
CA ARG A 87 -7.25 -24.99 -27.73
C ARG A 87 -6.22 -24.52 -26.70
N THR A 88 -5.82 -23.25 -26.72
CA THR A 88 -5.05 -22.58 -25.65
C THR A 88 -5.92 -21.65 -24.83
N ILE A 89 -5.39 -21.16 -23.71
CA ILE A 89 -6.09 -20.19 -22.86
C ILE A 89 -5.73 -18.77 -23.31
N ASP A 90 -6.76 -18.03 -23.69
CA ASP A 90 -6.65 -16.65 -24.18
C ASP A 90 -6.97 -15.63 -23.08
N THR A 91 -8.07 -15.84 -22.36
CA THR A 91 -8.56 -14.92 -21.33
C THR A 91 -8.58 -15.63 -19.97
N VAL A 92 -8.16 -14.95 -18.91
CA VAL A 92 -8.24 -15.43 -17.52
C VAL A 92 -9.20 -14.55 -16.72
N ARG A 93 -10.05 -15.20 -15.92
CA ARG A 93 -10.97 -14.56 -14.99
C ARG A 93 -10.58 -14.91 -13.57
N LEU A 94 -10.42 -13.91 -12.72
CA LEU A 94 -10.10 -14.09 -11.30
C LEU A 94 -11.24 -13.53 -10.46
N TRP A 95 -11.78 -14.34 -9.57
CA TRP A 95 -12.77 -13.89 -8.59
C TRP A 95 -12.03 -13.49 -7.34
N VAL A 96 -12.22 -12.24 -6.92
CA VAL A 96 -11.45 -11.61 -5.86
C VAL A 96 -12.40 -11.07 -4.81
N ARG A 97 -12.05 -11.34 -3.55
CA ARG A 97 -12.76 -10.85 -2.37
C ARG A 97 -11.79 -10.13 -1.43
N PRO A 98 -12.26 -9.20 -0.58
CA PRO A 98 -11.41 -8.64 0.44
C PRO A 98 -11.12 -9.69 1.52
N ARG A 99 -9.96 -9.61 2.18
CA ARG A 99 -9.63 -10.47 3.32
C ARG A 99 -10.60 -10.19 4.48
N ALA A 100 -10.78 -11.16 5.37
CA ALA A 100 -11.76 -11.13 6.48
C ALA A 100 -11.59 -10.00 7.52
N ALA A 101 -10.61 -9.11 7.36
CA ALA A 101 -10.39 -7.92 8.21
C ALA A 101 -9.92 -6.71 7.38
N ALA A 102 -10.02 -6.78 6.05
CA ALA A 102 -9.75 -5.65 5.20
C ALA A 102 -10.88 -4.63 5.34
N GLY A 103 -10.51 -3.36 5.46
CA GLY A 103 -11.42 -2.27 5.12
C GLY A 103 -11.66 -2.19 3.62
N ASP A 104 -12.36 -1.15 3.22
CA ASP A 104 -12.79 -0.98 1.83
C ASP A 104 -11.58 -0.77 0.92
N VAL A 105 -11.52 -1.56 -0.16
CA VAL A 105 -10.41 -1.51 -1.12
C VAL A 105 -10.90 -0.90 -2.42
N ASN A 106 -10.31 0.22 -2.83
CA ASN A 106 -10.58 0.76 -4.15
C ASN A 106 -9.96 -0.12 -5.24
N VAL A 107 -10.80 -0.66 -6.12
CA VAL A 107 -10.39 -1.52 -7.24
C VAL A 107 -9.71 -0.72 -8.35
N SER A 108 -10.00 0.58 -8.49
CA SER A 108 -9.36 1.41 -9.52
C SER A 108 -7.87 1.64 -9.29
N ASP A 109 -7.44 1.62 -8.02
CA ASP A 109 -6.05 1.87 -7.62
C ASP A 109 -5.25 0.56 -7.44
N LEU A 110 -5.88 -0.57 -7.75
CA LEU A 110 -5.29 -1.89 -7.64
C LEU A 110 -4.41 -2.16 -8.85
N THR A 111 -3.27 -2.79 -8.61
CA THR A 111 -2.34 -3.22 -9.67
C THR A 111 -2.15 -4.72 -9.61
N ILE A 112 -2.13 -5.36 -10.78
CA ILE A 112 -1.96 -6.80 -10.90
C ILE A 112 -0.66 -7.05 -11.64
N LYS A 113 0.33 -7.60 -10.96
CA LYS A 113 1.53 -8.10 -11.60
C LYS A 113 1.29 -9.52 -12.09
N TRP A 114 1.41 -9.69 -13.38
CA TRP A 114 1.33 -10.96 -14.07
C TRP A 114 2.75 -11.45 -14.38
N VAL A 115 3.04 -12.70 -14.04
CA VAL A 115 4.30 -13.35 -14.38
C VAL A 115 3.96 -14.71 -14.98
N GLY A 116 4.04 -14.82 -16.30
CA GLY A 116 3.86 -16.07 -17.00
C GLY A 116 5.12 -16.53 -17.73
N PRO A 117 4.98 -17.50 -18.65
CA PRO A 117 6.13 -18.18 -19.25
C PRO A 117 6.89 -17.34 -20.27
N GLN A 118 6.24 -16.38 -20.95
CA GLN A 118 6.85 -15.56 -22.00
C GLN A 118 7.06 -14.11 -21.55
N ALA A 119 6.17 -13.57 -20.71
CA ALA A 119 6.24 -12.17 -20.24
C ALA A 119 5.94 -12.00 -18.74
N ALA A 120 6.41 -10.86 -18.21
CA ALA A 120 6.11 -10.42 -16.86
C ALA A 120 5.75 -8.93 -16.89
N GLU A 121 4.47 -8.62 -16.70
CA GLU A 121 3.92 -7.27 -16.86
C GLU A 121 3.13 -6.83 -15.65
N THR A 122 3.04 -5.51 -15.44
CA THR A 122 2.19 -4.92 -14.39
C THR A 122 0.97 -4.30 -15.04
N LEU A 123 -0.19 -4.78 -14.65
CA LEU A 123 -1.47 -4.39 -15.23
C LEU A 123 -2.15 -3.34 -14.34
N THR A 124 -2.69 -2.31 -14.99
CA THR A 124 -3.49 -1.26 -14.36
C THR A 124 -4.97 -1.40 -14.68
N PHE A 125 -5.83 -0.86 -13.83
CA PHE A 125 -7.26 -0.84 -14.08
C PHE A 125 -7.61 0.05 -15.29
N ASP A 126 -8.37 -0.48 -16.25
CA ASP A 126 -8.84 0.26 -17.44
C ASP A 126 -10.34 0.60 -17.35
N GLY A 127 -11.16 -0.34 -16.86
CA GLY A 127 -12.60 -0.10 -16.75
C GLY A 127 -13.40 -1.19 -16.05
N SER A 128 -14.70 -0.94 -15.92
CA SER A 128 -15.64 -1.80 -15.18
C SER A 128 -16.39 -2.84 -16.02
N GLY A 129 -15.95 -3.03 -17.27
CA GLY A 129 -16.59 -3.94 -18.22
C GLY A 129 -16.41 -5.42 -17.87
N ALA A 130 -17.43 -6.23 -18.15
CA ALA A 130 -17.38 -7.68 -17.97
C ALA A 130 -16.66 -8.42 -19.13
N ALA A 131 -15.56 -7.84 -19.61
CA ALA A 131 -14.76 -8.36 -20.72
C ALA A 131 -13.30 -7.98 -20.52
N ALA A 132 -12.38 -8.87 -20.90
CA ALA A 132 -10.96 -8.54 -20.88
C ALA A 132 -10.69 -7.46 -21.94
N PRO A 133 -9.97 -6.38 -21.59
CA PRO A 133 -9.63 -5.38 -22.57
C PRO A 133 -8.77 -6.02 -23.66
N SER A 134 -9.07 -5.71 -24.92
CA SER A 134 -8.37 -6.27 -26.06
C SER A 134 -7.95 -5.16 -27.02
N THR A 135 -6.64 -4.88 -27.09
CA THR A 135 -6.07 -4.01 -28.14
C THR A 135 -5.45 -4.86 -29.25
N GLY A 136 -5.15 -4.29 -30.41
CA GLY A 136 -4.44 -5.04 -31.46
C GLY A 136 -3.06 -5.55 -31.04
N ASP A 137 -2.48 -4.95 -30.00
CA ASP A 137 -1.10 -5.07 -29.53
C ASP A 137 -1.02 -5.51 -28.06
N VAL A 138 0.20 -5.60 -27.53
CA VAL A 138 0.48 -5.88 -26.10
C VAL A 138 -0.30 -4.91 -25.22
N HIS A 139 -0.96 -5.46 -24.20
CA HIS A 139 -1.88 -4.71 -23.35
C HIS A 139 -1.53 -4.88 -21.88
N GLU A 140 -1.36 -3.75 -21.18
CA GLU A 140 -0.94 -3.68 -19.77
C GLU A 140 -2.12 -3.28 -18.86
N ALA A 141 -3.34 -3.71 -19.20
CA ALA A 141 -4.52 -3.33 -18.45
C ALA A 141 -5.46 -4.50 -18.18
N PHE A 142 -6.28 -4.35 -17.14
CA PHE A 142 -7.32 -5.29 -16.77
C PHE A 142 -8.63 -4.54 -16.53
N ASN A 143 -9.74 -5.24 -16.80
CA ASN A 143 -11.06 -4.76 -16.40
C ASN A 143 -11.51 -5.49 -15.14
N ALA A 144 -12.26 -4.80 -14.29
CA ALA A 144 -12.86 -5.40 -13.10
C ALA A 144 -14.36 -5.16 -13.09
N SER A 145 -15.15 -6.22 -13.07
CA SER A 145 -16.61 -6.11 -12.97
C SER A 145 -17.08 -6.68 -11.65
N GLN A 146 -18.02 -6.02 -11.01
CA GLN A 146 -18.62 -6.50 -9.77
C GLN A 146 -19.47 -7.75 -10.05
N SER A 147 -19.22 -8.83 -9.30
CA SER A 147 -20.01 -10.07 -9.29
C SER A 147 -21.12 -9.96 -8.24
N LEU A 148 -20.77 -9.45 -7.06
CA LEU A 148 -21.64 -9.24 -5.91
C LEU A 148 -21.31 -7.89 -5.28
N GLY A 149 -22.31 -7.01 -5.17
CA GLY A 149 -22.18 -5.72 -4.49
C GLY A 149 -23.18 -4.67 -4.99
N ASP A 150 -22.87 -3.40 -4.75
CA ASP A 150 -23.78 -2.26 -4.93
C ASP A 150 -23.61 -1.40 -6.20
N GLY A 151 -22.66 -1.74 -7.07
CA GLY A 151 -22.37 -1.10 -8.35
C GLY A 151 -21.25 -0.06 -8.33
N ASP A 152 -20.53 0.12 -7.22
CA ASP A 152 -19.37 1.02 -7.16
C ASP A 152 -18.04 0.31 -7.52
N LEU A 153 -16.89 1.00 -7.33
CA LEU A 153 -15.54 0.45 -7.54
C LEU A 153 -14.80 0.17 -6.22
N MET A 154 -15.53 0.14 -5.12
CA MET A 154 -15.02 -0.24 -3.81
C MET A 154 -15.32 -1.72 -3.62
N LEU A 155 -14.38 -2.42 -2.99
CA LEU A 155 -14.52 -3.81 -2.64
C LEU A 155 -14.68 -3.89 -1.12
N GLU A 156 -15.92 -4.08 -0.67
CA GLU A 156 -16.30 -4.12 0.74
C GLU A 156 -16.48 -5.56 1.26
N THR A 157 -16.56 -5.70 2.59
CA THR A 157 -16.77 -7.02 3.21
C THR A 157 -18.09 -7.64 2.78
N GLY A 158 -18.03 -8.78 2.08
CA GLY A 158 -19.19 -9.49 1.56
C GLY A 158 -19.41 -9.32 0.06
N GLU A 159 -18.62 -8.46 -0.58
CA GLU A 159 -18.63 -8.23 -2.02
C GLU A 159 -17.58 -9.08 -2.74
N GLU A 160 -17.73 -9.15 -4.07
CA GLU A 160 -16.85 -9.91 -4.94
C GLU A 160 -16.71 -9.22 -6.30
N PHE A 161 -15.48 -9.11 -6.77
CA PHE A 161 -15.15 -8.61 -8.11
C PHE A 161 -14.56 -9.71 -8.97
N VAL A 162 -14.81 -9.63 -10.27
CA VAL A 162 -14.19 -10.47 -11.29
C VAL A 162 -13.20 -9.62 -12.08
N PHE A 163 -11.93 -10.00 -12.07
CA PHE A 163 -10.91 -9.41 -12.91
C PHE A 163 -10.82 -10.17 -14.22
N TYR A 164 -10.84 -9.43 -15.33
CA TYR A 164 -10.74 -9.96 -16.68
C TYR A 164 -9.39 -9.58 -17.27
N LEU A 165 -8.58 -10.61 -17.52
CA LEU A 165 -7.20 -10.52 -17.96
C LEU A 165 -7.08 -11.14 -19.35
N ASN A 166 -6.49 -10.42 -20.30
CA ASN A 166 -6.24 -10.95 -21.63
C ASN A 166 -4.81 -11.55 -21.68
N ALA A 167 -4.69 -12.84 -21.36
CA ALA A 167 -3.39 -13.51 -21.30
C ALA A 167 -2.67 -13.51 -22.66
N SER A 168 -3.41 -13.58 -23.78
CA SER A 168 -2.77 -13.59 -25.11
C SER A 168 -2.08 -12.29 -25.47
N GLN A 169 -2.58 -11.18 -24.95
CA GLN A 169 -2.04 -9.85 -25.19
C GLN A 169 -0.92 -9.51 -24.21
N ILE A 170 -1.02 -10.00 -22.98
CA ILE A 170 0.02 -9.81 -21.95
C ILE A 170 1.30 -10.58 -22.32
N GLU A 171 1.19 -11.82 -22.80
CA GLU A 171 2.35 -12.69 -23.07
C GLU A 171 3.11 -12.37 -24.37
N GLY A 172 2.59 -11.49 -25.24
CA GLY A 172 3.28 -11.14 -26.48
C GLY A 172 2.42 -10.74 -27.68
N GLY A 173 1.20 -10.25 -27.47
CA GLY A 173 0.37 -9.67 -28.54
C GLY A 173 -0.23 -10.68 -29.53
N LYS A 174 -1.31 -11.35 -29.11
CA LYS A 174 -2.22 -12.25 -29.86
C LYS A 174 -1.71 -13.65 -30.18
N SER A 175 -0.41 -13.90 -30.23
CA SER A 175 0.13 -15.24 -30.58
C SER A 175 0.72 -16.02 -29.41
N ALA A 176 1.04 -15.36 -28.30
CA ALA A 176 1.56 -15.99 -27.11
C ALA A 176 0.41 -16.28 -26.16
N THR A 177 0.02 -17.54 -26.01
CA THR A 177 -1.10 -17.95 -25.13
C THR A 177 -0.63 -18.97 -24.13
N LEU A 178 -1.37 -19.14 -23.04
CA LEU A 178 -1.03 -20.15 -22.06
C LEU A 178 -1.38 -21.55 -22.58
N GLU A 179 -0.37 -22.41 -22.58
CA GLU A 179 -0.48 -23.81 -22.96
C GLU A 179 -0.76 -24.70 -21.74
N ARG A 180 -1.01 -25.98 -22.00
CA ARG A 180 -1.29 -26.94 -20.93
C ARG A 180 -0.04 -27.22 -20.12
N GLY A 181 -0.17 -27.15 -18.80
CA GLY A 181 0.95 -27.34 -17.88
C GLY A 181 1.71 -26.06 -17.57
N ASP A 182 1.41 -24.95 -18.25
CA ASP A 182 1.99 -23.64 -17.93
C ASP A 182 1.55 -23.17 -16.55
N GLU A 183 2.43 -22.40 -15.93
CA GLU A 183 2.23 -21.81 -14.62
C GLU A 183 2.32 -20.29 -14.74
N VAL A 184 1.39 -19.62 -14.09
CA VAL A 184 1.32 -18.16 -14.02
C VAL A 184 1.25 -17.76 -12.56
N ILE A 185 2.05 -16.78 -12.20
CA ILE A 185 2.01 -16.15 -10.88
C ILE A 185 1.31 -14.81 -11.04
N VAL A 186 0.24 -14.63 -10.28
CA VAL A 186 -0.50 -13.37 -10.21
C VAL A 186 -0.28 -12.76 -8.84
N GLU A 187 0.33 -11.58 -8.81
CA GLU A 187 0.52 -10.79 -7.61
C GLU A 187 -0.38 -9.56 -7.65
N THR A 188 -1.40 -9.54 -6.80
CA THR A 188 -2.33 -8.43 -6.68
C THR A 188 -1.89 -7.50 -5.56
N THR A 189 -1.69 -6.22 -5.87
CA THR A 189 -1.28 -5.18 -4.91
C THR A 189 -2.36 -4.12 -4.81
N VAL A 190 -2.85 -3.88 -3.59
CA VAL A 190 -3.80 -2.79 -3.30
C VAL A 190 -3.05 -1.49 -3.00
N SER A 191 -3.75 -0.35 -3.07
CA SER A 191 -3.18 0.98 -2.80
C SER A 191 -2.53 1.13 -1.40
N GLY A 192 -3.03 0.40 -0.39
CA GLY A 192 -2.43 0.31 0.95
C GLY A 192 -1.06 -0.41 1.00
N GLY A 193 -0.65 -1.04 -0.11
CA GLY A 193 0.60 -1.78 -0.24
C GLY A 193 0.55 -3.21 0.30
N SER A 194 -0.64 -3.74 0.61
CA SER A 194 -0.80 -5.17 0.86
C SER A 194 -0.74 -5.93 -0.47
N THR A 195 0.02 -7.00 -0.50
CA THR A 195 0.14 -7.86 -1.67
C THR A 195 -0.47 -9.24 -1.40
N SER A 196 -0.98 -9.85 -2.46
CA SER A 196 -1.55 -11.19 -2.45
C SER A 196 -1.03 -11.95 -3.66
N VAL A 197 -0.41 -13.10 -3.44
CA VAL A 197 0.20 -13.90 -4.49
C VAL A 197 -0.63 -15.16 -4.70
N THR A 198 -1.05 -15.38 -5.95
CA THR A 198 -1.82 -16.55 -6.37
C THR A 198 -1.05 -17.28 -7.47
N TYR A 199 -0.92 -18.60 -7.33
CA TYR A 199 -0.32 -19.47 -8.32
C TYR A 199 -1.44 -20.12 -9.14
N LEU A 200 -1.43 -19.88 -10.43
CA LEU A 200 -2.38 -20.44 -11.39
C LEU A 200 -1.65 -21.49 -12.21
N ARG A 201 -2.23 -22.68 -12.33
CA ARG A 201 -1.64 -23.75 -13.16
C ARG A 201 -2.66 -24.19 -14.17
N VAL A 202 -2.28 -24.14 -15.45
CA VAL A 202 -3.15 -24.64 -16.51
C VAL A 202 -3.22 -26.17 -16.42
N PRO A 203 -4.39 -26.75 -16.10
CA PRO A 203 -4.52 -28.20 -16.01
C PRO A 203 -4.53 -28.81 -17.41
N ASN A 204 -4.31 -30.13 -17.47
CA ASN A 204 -4.56 -30.88 -18.69
C ASN A 204 -6.07 -31.07 -18.87
N TYR A 205 -6.67 -30.32 -19.79
CA TYR A 205 -8.08 -30.50 -20.18
C TYR A 205 -8.20 -31.30 -21.49
N ALA A 206 -9.17 -32.21 -21.53
CA ALA A 206 -9.50 -33.03 -22.68
C ALA A 206 -10.98 -32.85 -23.03
N GLY A 207 -11.30 -32.50 -24.28
CA GLY A 207 -12.68 -32.25 -24.72
C GLY A 207 -12.93 -30.82 -25.22
N ASN A 208 -14.18 -30.50 -25.56
CA ASN A 208 -14.60 -29.21 -26.13
C ASN A 208 -15.03 -28.18 -25.05
N GLU A 209 -14.31 -28.17 -23.92
CA GLU A 209 -14.60 -27.27 -22.80
C GLU A 209 -14.20 -25.83 -23.16
N THR A 210 -15.10 -24.88 -22.91
CA THR A 210 -14.88 -23.45 -23.17
C THR A 210 -14.28 -22.72 -21.97
N TYR A 211 -14.44 -23.27 -20.77
CA TYR A 211 -13.91 -22.72 -19.52
C TYR A 211 -13.31 -23.82 -18.68
N VAL A 212 -12.12 -23.56 -18.12
CA VAL A 212 -11.35 -24.52 -17.33
C VAL A 212 -10.88 -23.83 -16.05
N PRO A 213 -11.06 -24.44 -14.86
CA PRO A 213 -10.56 -23.89 -13.62
C PRO A 213 -9.02 -23.90 -13.61
N LEU A 214 -8.42 -22.85 -13.04
CA LEU A 214 -6.96 -22.65 -12.95
C LEU A 214 -6.46 -22.70 -11.51
#